data_AF-A0A9J6QSE7-F1
#
_entry.id   AF-A0A9J6QSE7-F1
#
_cell.length_a   1.000
_cell.length_b   1.000
_cell.length_c   1.000
_cell.angle_alpha   90.00
_cell.angle_beta   90.00
_cell.angle_gamma   90.00
#
_symmetry.space_group_name_H-M   'P 1'
#
loop_
_entity.id
_entity.type
_entity.pdbx_description
1 polymer ?
#
loop_
_entity_poly.entity_id
_entity_poly.type
_entity_poly.pdbx_seq_one_letter_code
_entity_poly.pdbx_strand_id
1 'polypeptide(L)'
;MESLLNIAALLAESLTESESNGLAFCLRNQSFDSKELSQLTDKIAKTLEHSRLPSAIRITEQHFLRETYSNDSMCLVPHLINHALSMPHQTDTSIPYREMFDIPGEDTKTNIPAFSYNGLFGPFGEKKPLYYAWHLLSLLGDQVIFQADGILVTKLRSDFSILLYDPFEERSLHHAGSPSGAAFTLKFASAPHNQYQVTQISLNSEKSLFQHLKNLRFPKNLDRSDIRRLDQAAAPEVAFSFLDLYDESILNISLNPYSAKLLILKHL
;
A
#
# COMPACT_ATOMS: atom_id res chain seq x y z
N MET A 1 19.07 -7.68 12.14
CA MET A 1 18.89 -7.92 13.59
C MET A 1 19.24 -6.71 14.42
N GLU A 2 20.38 -6.03 14.18
CA GLU A 2 20.71 -4.76 14.88
C GLU A 2 19.77 -3.59 14.55
N SER A 3 19.09 -3.57 13.38
CA SER A 3 18.10 -2.53 13.05
C SER A 3 16.74 -2.70 13.76
N LEU A 4 16.45 -3.86 14.34
CA LEU A 4 15.15 -4.16 15.00
C LEU A 4 15.15 -3.75 16.48
N LEU A 5 16.32 -3.80 17.13
CA LEU A 5 16.52 -3.28 18.49
C LEU A 5 16.38 -1.75 18.55
N ASN A 6 16.73 -1.05 17.47
CA ASN A 6 16.59 0.41 17.39
C ASN A 6 15.13 0.89 17.33
N ILE A 7 14.18 0.10 16.82
CA ILE A 7 12.78 0.52 16.72
C ILE A 7 12.09 0.50 18.10
N ALA A 8 12.42 -0.50 18.93
CA ALA A 8 11.96 -0.54 20.32
C ALA A 8 12.58 0.58 21.17
N ALA A 9 13.83 0.96 20.88
CA ALA A 9 14.49 2.12 21.50
C ALA A 9 13.88 3.45 21.02
N LEU A 10 13.60 3.62 19.71
CA LEU A 10 12.91 4.79 19.13
C LEU A 10 11.51 5.01 19.70
N LEU A 11 10.77 3.93 20.00
CA LEU A 11 9.47 3.98 20.66
C LEU A 11 9.55 4.38 22.14
N ALA A 12 10.70 4.15 22.80
CA ALA A 12 10.96 4.54 24.17
C ALA A 12 11.63 5.93 24.29
N GLU A 13 12.35 6.36 23.25
CA GLU A 13 13.09 7.63 23.16
C GLU A 13 12.26 8.79 22.59
N SER A 14 10.94 8.65 22.38
CA SER A 14 10.07 9.80 22.07
C SER A 14 9.98 10.85 23.20
N LEU A 15 10.83 10.72 24.24
CA LEU A 15 11.12 11.73 25.24
C LEU A 15 12.34 12.62 24.94
N THR A 16 13.21 12.30 23.97
CA THR A 16 14.34 13.18 23.57
C THR A 16 14.81 12.91 22.13
N GLU A 17 14.84 13.98 21.32
CA GLU A 17 15.28 14.02 19.92
C GLU A 17 16.63 13.31 19.64
N SER A 18 16.71 12.50 18.58
CA SER A 18 17.70 12.68 17.49
C SER A 18 17.63 11.56 16.43
N GLU A 19 18.24 11.87 15.30
CA GLU A 19 18.19 11.23 13.99
C GLU A 19 18.76 9.79 13.95
N SER A 20 18.02 8.87 13.33
CA SER A 20 18.60 7.64 12.77
C SER A 20 17.91 7.25 11.46
N ASN A 21 18.73 6.76 10.53
CA ASN A 21 18.35 6.46 9.15
C ASN A 21 17.37 5.28 9.07
N GLY A 22 16.21 5.52 8.42
CA GLY A 22 15.22 4.50 8.04
C GLY A 22 14.11 4.30 9.09
N LEU A 23 12.90 4.74 8.74
CA LEU A 23 11.65 4.58 9.52
C LEU A 23 11.72 5.09 10.98
N ALA A 24 11.72 6.42 11.16
CA ALA A 24 11.44 7.03 12.47
C ALA A 24 9.92 6.99 12.76
N PHE A 25 9.54 6.59 13.97
CA PHE A 25 8.15 6.51 14.42
C PHE A 25 7.99 7.31 15.72
N CYS A 26 7.08 8.28 15.75
CA CYS A 26 6.76 9.03 16.96
C CYS A 26 5.41 8.58 17.53
N LEU A 27 5.41 8.04 18.76
CA LEU A 27 4.20 7.88 19.57
C LEU A 27 4.00 9.13 20.41
N ARG A 28 2.81 9.77 20.31
CA ARG A 28 2.42 10.81 21.26
C ARG A 28 1.87 10.23 22.56
N ASN A 29 1.98 11.06 23.59
CA ASN A 29 1.42 11.00 24.94
C ASN A 29 -0.07 10.60 25.01
N GLN A 30 -0.40 9.37 24.63
CA GLN A 30 -1.57 8.67 25.10
C GLN A 30 -1.14 7.89 26.35
N SER A 31 -1.90 8.00 27.44
CA SER A 31 -1.66 7.18 28.62
C SER A 31 -2.14 5.75 28.34
N PHE A 32 -1.33 4.98 27.62
CA PHE A 32 -1.50 3.53 27.56
C PHE A 32 -1.09 2.93 28.89
N ASP A 33 -1.84 1.97 29.40
CA ASP A 33 -1.30 1.12 30.46
C ASP A 33 -0.05 0.40 29.93
N SER A 34 0.97 0.26 30.77
CA SER A 34 2.24 -0.42 30.51
C SER A 34 2.09 -1.77 29.78
N LYS A 35 1.02 -2.51 30.09
CA LYS A 35 0.69 -3.80 29.48
C LYS A 35 0.11 -3.68 28.07
N GLU A 36 -0.69 -2.65 27.80
CA GLU A 36 -1.26 -2.38 26.48
C GLU A 36 -0.18 -1.86 25.53
N LEU A 37 0.69 -0.98 26.04
CA LEU A 37 1.84 -0.47 25.29
C LEU A 37 2.81 -1.59 24.89
N SER A 38 3.15 -2.48 25.83
CA SER A 38 4.02 -3.63 25.54
C SER A 38 3.41 -4.58 24.49
N GLN A 39 2.10 -4.85 24.57
CA GLN A 39 1.43 -5.69 23.56
C GLN A 39 1.37 -5.03 22.19
N LEU A 40 1.14 -3.71 22.14
CA LEU A 40 1.14 -2.94 20.91
C LEU A 40 2.54 -2.93 20.28
N THR A 41 3.58 -2.65 21.07
CA THR A 41 4.98 -2.64 20.63
C THR A 41 5.42 -4.00 20.08
N ASP A 42 5.16 -5.09 20.80
CA ASP A 42 5.49 -6.45 20.33
C ASP A 42 4.78 -6.79 19.01
N LYS A 43 3.55 -6.30 18.84
CA LYS A 43 2.73 -6.55 17.66
C LYS A 43 3.15 -5.71 16.46
N ILE A 44 3.54 -4.46 16.70
CA ILE A 44 4.17 -3.58 15.70
C ILE A 44 5.47 -4.23 15.22
N ALA A 45 6.35 -4.66 16.13
CA ALA A 45 7.61 -5.31 15.79
C ALA A 45 7.42 -6.53 14.89
N LYS A 46 6.53 -7.45 15.26
CA LYS A 46 6.21 -8.66 14.46
C LYS A 46 5.63 -8.35 13.08
N THR A 47 4.78 -7.32 13.01
CA THR A 47 4.19 -6.87 11.73
C THR A 47 5.26 -6.28 10.81
N LEU A 48 6.20 -5.52 11.37
CA LEU A 48 7.27 -4.87 10.61
C LEU A 48 8.34 -5.85 10.11
N GLU A 49 8.66 -6.91 10.87
CA GLU A 49 9.62 -7.96 10.47
C GLU A 49 9.32 -8.56 9.08
N HIS A 50 8.04 -8.60 8.70
CA HIS A 50 7.58 -9.19 7.44
C HIS A 50 7.02 -8.15 6.47
N SER A 51 7.08 -6.87 6.82
CA SER A 51 6.56 -5.81 5.97
C SER A 51 7.46 -5.61 4.75
N ARG A 52 6.85 -5.50 3.58
CA ARG A 52 7.54 -5.23 2.30
C ARG A 52 7.29 -3.78 1.89
N LEU A 53 7.57 -2.86 2.81
CA LEU A 53 7.46 -1.44 2.54
C LEU A 53 8.77 -0.92 1.90
N PRO A 54 8.71 0.06 0.98
CA PRO A 54 9.89 0.75 0.49
C PRO A 54 10.69 1.35 1.65
N SER A 55 12.02 1.20 1.63
CA SER A 55 12.94 1.82 2.60
C SER A 55 12.93 3.35 2.54
N ALA A 56 12.38 3.91 1.46
CA ALA A 56 12.20 5.33 1.22
C ALA A 56 10.96 5.92 1.91
N ILE A 57 10.10 5.16 2.58
CA ILE A 57 8.98 5.78 3.31
C ILE A 57 9.51 6.36 4.62
N ARG A 58 9.31 7.66 4.84
CA ARG A 58 9.52 8.31 6.13
C ARG A 58 8.17 8.67 6.71
N ILE A 59 7.94 8.36 7.97
CA ILE A 59 6.70 8.75 8.63
C ILE A 59 6.91 10.12 9.25
N THR A 60 6.11 11.09 8.83
CA THR A 60 6.19 12.46 9.31
C THR A 60 4.92 12.81 10.05
N GLU A 61 5.06 13.38 11.25
CA GLU A 61 3.93 13.92 11.99
C GLU A 61 3.29 15.07 11.20
N GLN A 62 2.18 14.78 10.52
CA GLN A 62 1.35 15.80 9.90
C GLN A 62 -0.08 15.72 10.42
N HIS A 63 -0.52 16.83 11.01
CA HIS A 63 -1.86 16.99 11.56
C HIS A 63 -2.90 17.20 10.46
N PHE A 64 -3.63 16.16 10.04
CA PHE A 64 -4.77 16.38 9.12
C PHE A 64 -5.93 15.38 9.31
N LEU A 65 -7.12 15.97 9.12
CA LEU A 65 -8.51 15.47 9.05
C LEU A 65 -8.80 14.03 9.51
N ARG A 66 -9.67 13.93 10.53
CA ARG A 66 -10.19 12.69 11.11
C ARG A 66 -11.03 11.89 10.10
N GLU A 67 -10.91 10.56 10.22
CA GLU A 67 -11.94 9.57 9.92
C GLU A 67 -12.57 9.65 8.54
N THR A 68 -11.89 9.09 7.54
CA THR A 68 -12.49 8.86 6.23
C THR A 68 -12.37 7.38 5.84
N TYR A 69 -13.51 6.75 5.55
CA TYR A 69 -13.56 5.39 4.99
C TYR A 69 -12.72 5.22 3.72
N SER A 70 -12.38 6.34 3.07
CA SER A 70 -11.46 6.41 1.94
C SER A 70 -10.12 5.71 2.22
N ASN A 71 -9.59 5.82 3.43
CA ASN A 71 -8.31 5.22 3.84
C ASN A 71 -8.35 3.68 3.90
N ASP A 72 -9.52 3.10 4.17
CA ASP A 72 -9.71 1.65 4.22
C ASP A 72 -10.15 1.07 2.87
N SER A 73 -10.46 1.95 1.91
CA SER A 73 -10.99 1.62 0.59
C SER A 73 -9.91 1.73 -0.50
N MET A 74 -10.25 1.29 -1.71
CA MET A 74 -9.36 1.43 -2.87
C MET A 74 -9.26 2.85 -3.42
N CYS A 75 -10.16 3.78 -3.06
CA CYS A 75 -10.28 5.06 -3.77
C CYS A 75 -9.01 5.92 -3.74
N LEU A 76 -8.20 5.78 -2.68
CA LEU A 76 -6.95 6.51 -2.51
C LEU A 76 -5.73 5.78 -3.10
N VAL A 77 -5.86 4.51 -3.52
CA VAL A 77 -4.73 3.72 -4.03
C VAL A 77 -4.11 4.34 -5.28
N PRO A 78 -4.87 4.67 -6.35
CA PRO A 78 -4.26 5.27 -7.54
C PRO A 78 -3.69 6.66 -7.26
N HIS A 79 -4.33 7.44 -6.38
CA HIS A 79 -3.83 8.76 -5.98
C HIS A 79 -2.48 8.65 -5.26
N LEU A 80 -2.35 7.72 -4.32
CA LEU A 80 -1.09 7.46 -3.61
C LEU A 80 0.02 7.05 -4.59
N ILE A 81 -0.28 6.13 -5.51
CA ILE A 81 0.69 5.71 -6.53
C ILE A 81 1.11 6.90 -7.38
N ASN A 82 0.16 7.66 -7.91
CA ASN A 82 0.45 8.81 -8.76
C ASN A 82 1.28 9.90 -8.03
N HIS A 83 0.92 10.19 -6.78
CA HIS A 83 1.68 11.09 -5.92
C HIS A 83 3.11 10.59 -5.72
N ALA A 84 3.28 9.33 -5.32
CA ALA A 84 4.62 8.75 -5.12
C ALA A 84 5.50 8.81 -6.37
N LEU A 85 4.92 8.64 -7.56
CA LEU A 85 5.63 8.66 -8.84
C LEU A 85 5.89 10.07 -9.42
N SER A 86 5.20 11.10 -8.91
CA SER A 86 5.33 12.49 -9.38
C SER A 86 6.23 13.34 -8.49
N MET A 87 6.62 12.84 -7.31
CA MET A 87 7.52 13.54 -6.41
C MET A 87 8.90 13.71 -7.07
N PRO A 88 9.43 14.95 -7.17
CA PRO A 88 10.77 15.16 -7.69
C PRO A 88 11.78 14.44 -6.80
N HIS A 89 12.79 13.81 -7.41
CA HIS A 89 13.94 13.23 -6.72
C HIS A 89 14.76 14.35 -6.05
N GLN A 90 14.26 14.93 -4.97
CA GLN A 90 15.03 15.82 -4.11
C GLN A 90 16.04 14.99 -3.31
N THR A 91 17.05 15.66 -2.79
CA THR A 91 18.23 15.09 -2.10
C THR A 91 17.88 14.23 -0.88
N ASP A 92 16.66 14.35 -0.37
CA ASP A 92 16.09 13.46 0.63
C ASP A 92 15.16 12.48 -0.11
N THR A 93 15.64 11.25 -0.35
CA THR A 93 14.93 10.21 -1.13
C THR A 93 13.73 9.63 -0.39
N SER A 94 13.21 10.33 0.62
CA SER A 94 12.16 9.83 1.48
C SER A 94 10.79 10.44 1.19
N ILE A 95 9.76 9.61 1.04
CA ILE A 95 8.38 10.06 0.86
C ILE A 95 7.72 10.15 2.23
N PRO A 96 7.30 11.35 2.67
CA PRO A 96 6.56 11.50 3.92
C PRO A 96 5.21 10.78 3.83
N TYR A 97 4.93 9.93 4.80
CA TYR A 97 3.62 9.32 5.02
C TYR A 97 3.13 9.61 6.44
N ARG A 98 1.82 9.64 6.63
CA ARG A 98 1.21 10.19 7.86
C ARG A 98 1.36 9.27 9.07
N GLU A 99 0.84 8.05 8.99
CA GLU A 99 0.75 7.11 10.11
C GLU A 99 1.02 5.68 9.62
N MET A 100 1.76 4.88 10.40
CA MET A 100 1.96 3.47 10.05
C MET A 100 0.76 2.63 10.47
N PHE A 101 0.30 2.81 11.70
CA PHE A 101 -0.79 2.06 12.31
C PHE A 101 -1.92 3.00 12.68
N ASP A 102 -3.14 2.54 12.54
CA ASP A 102 -4.30 3.16 13.15
C ASP A 102 -4.14 3.16 14.67
N ILE A 103 -4.18 4.35 15.26
CA ILE A 103 -4.21 4.53 16.71
C ILE A 103 -5.64 4.89 17.08
N PRO A 104 -6.39 4.01 17.78
CA PRO A 104 -7.73 4.34 18.26
C PRO A 104 -7.69 5.60 19.11
N GLY A 105 -8.60 6.54 18.86
CA GLY A 105 -8.75 7.72 19.71
C GLY A 105 -9.34 7.37 21.08
N GLU A 106 -9.11 8.21 22.09
CA GLU A 106 -9.67 8.08 23.45
C GLU A 106 -11.22 8.14 23.49
N ASP A 107 -11.88 8.53 22.41
CA ASP A 107 -13.33 8.70 22.36
C ASP A 107 -14.04 7.36 22.09
N THR A 108 -14.03 6.47 23.09
CA THR A 108 -14.76 5.18 23.09
C THR A 108 -16.29 5.35 23.06
N LYS A 109 -16.79 6.60 22.99
CA LYS A 109 -18.23 6.94 23.02
C LYS A 109 -18.87 6.97 21.63
N THR A 110 -18.08 7.13 20.58
CA THR A 110 -18.58 7.12 19.21
C THR A 110 -18.57 5.68 18.69
N ASN A 111 -19.71 5.17 18.22
CA ASN A 111 -19.87 3.90 17.51
C ASN A 111 -19.16 3.91 16.13
N ILE A 112 -18.00 4.56 16.01
CA ILE A 112 -17.19 4.49 14.80
C ILE A 112 -16.64 3.05 14.78
N PRO A 113 -16.82 2.31 13.68
CA PRO A 113 -16.18 1.01 13.51
C PRO A 113 -14.68 1.13 13.84
N ALA A 114 -14.01 0.06 14.25
CA ALA A 114 -12.58 0.06 14.56
C ALA A 114 -11.65 0.35 13.34
N PHE A 115 -12.17 1.02 12.32
CA PHE A 115 -11.66 1.23 10.98
C PHE A 115 -12.02 2.66 10.57
N SER A 116 -11.19 3.28 9.71
CA SER A 116 -11.26 4.66 9.17
C SER A 116 -10.17 5.60 9.68
N TYR A 117 -9.15 5.11 10.37
CA TYR A 117 -7.98 5.94 10.70
C TYR A 117 -6.94 5.93 9.55
N ASN A 118 -5.86 6.68 9.72
CA ASN A 118 -4.96 7.04 8.61
C ASN A 118 -3.81 6.05 8.40
N GLY A 119 -3.73 4.97 9.17
CA GLY A 119 -2.63 4.02 9.13
C GLY A 119 -2.60 3.18 7.86
N LEU A 120 -1.40 2.73 7.47
CA LEU A 120 -1.21 1.64 6.49
C LEU A 120 -1.73 0.30 7.02
N PHE A 121 -1.68 0.14 8.34
CA PHE A 121 -2.22 -0.98 9.08
C PHE A 121 -3.37 -0.50 9.95
N GLY A 122 -4.41 -1.31 10.11
CA GLY A 122 -5.43 -1.06 11.12
C GLY A 122 -4.93 -1.35 12.54
N PRO A 123 -5.76 -1.11 13.57
CA PRO A 123 -5.31 -1.15 14.97
C PRO A 123 -4.87 -2.56 15.40
N PHE A 124 -5.23 -3.58 14.64
CA PHE A 124 -4.85 -4.95 14.90
C PHE A 124 -3.80 -5.51 13.93
N GLY A 125 -3.14 -4.67 13.12
CA GLY A 125 -2.08 -5.06 12.20
C GLY A 125 -2.56 -5.61 10.86
N GLU A 126 -3.87 -5.58 10.60
CA GLU A 126 -4.47 -5.87 9.31
C GLU A 126 -4.02 -4.83 8.27
N LYS A 127 -3.61 -5.29 7.09
CA LYS A 127 -3.08 -4.43 6.03
C LYS A 127 -4.22 -3.74 5.29
N LYS A 128 -4.10 -2.43 5.11
CA LYS A 128 -5.05 -1.64 4.32
C LYS A 128 -4.68 -1.61 2.84
N PRO A 129 -5.59 -1.21 1.95
CA PRO A 129 -5.28 -1.01 0.53
C PRO A 129 -4.04 -0.14 0.27
N LEU A 130 -3.84 0.90 1.07
CA LEU A 130 -2.69 1.80 0.96
C LEU A 130 -1.35 1.11 1.29
N TYR A 131 -1.34 0.15 2.22
CA TYR A 131 -0.16 -0.71 2.43
C TYR A 131 0.19 -1.46 1.15
N TYR A 132 -0.81 -2.05 0.49
CA TYR A 132 -0.57 -2.81 -0.72
C TYR A 132 -0.14 -1.94 -1.91
N ALA A 133 -0.61 -0.69 -1.98
CA ALA A 133 -0.11 0.28 -2.95
C ALA A 133 1.40 0.51 -2.79
N TRP A 134 1.86 0.75 -1.55
CA TRP A 134 3.28 0.84 -1.24
C TRP A 134 4.03 -0.46 -1.51
N HIS A 135 3.41 -1.61 -1.24
CA HIS A 135 4.00 -2.90 -1.56
C HIS A 135 4.20 -3.09 -3.07
N LEU A 136 3.26 -2.66 -3.93
CA LEU A 136 3.46 -2.70 -5.38
C LEU A 136 4.65 -1.84 -5.80
N LEU A 137 4.76 -0.62 -5.24
CA LEU A 137 5.87 0.29 -5.51
C LEU A 137 7.22 -0.31 -5.06
N SER A 138 7.25 -1.06 -3.97
CA SER A 138 8.47 -1.71 -3.46
C SER A 138 8.98 -2.84 -4.37
N LEU A 139 8.17 -3.32 -5.30
CA LEU A 139 8.50 -4.42 -6.21
C LEU A 139 8.98 -3.95 -7.59
N LEU A 140 9.03 -2.63 -7.81
CA LEU A 140 9.52 -2.05 -9.06
C LEU A 140 11.03 -2.22 -9.21
N GLY A 141 11.49 -2.19 -10.46
CA GLY A 141 12.91 -2.19 -10.80
C GLY A 141 13.58 -0.84 -10.55
N ASP A 142 14.90 -0.80 -10.68
CA ASP A 142 15.74 0.37 -10.44
C ASP A 142 15.88 1.29 -11.66
N GLN A 143 15.55 0.81 -12.85
CA GLN A 143 15.57 1.59 -14.10
C GLN A 143 14.15 1.86 -14.60
N VAL A 144 13.78 3.14 -14.77
CA VAL A 144 12.54 3.52 -15.47
C VAL A 144 12.73 3.37 -16.98
N ILE A 145 11.85 2.63 -17.62
CA ILE A 145 11.83 2.39 -19.07
C ILE A 145 10.76 3.24 -19.75
N PHE A 146 9.59 3.36 -19.13
CA PHE A 146 8.47 4.13 -19.65
C PHE A 146 7.58 4.61 -18.51
N GLN A 147 7.08 5.84 -18.58
CA GLN A 147 6.14 6.39 -17.61
C GLN A 147 5.15 7.30 -18.35
N ALA A 148 3.87 7.10 -18.07
CA ALA A 148 2.77 7.96 -18.52
C ALA A 148 1.61 7.86 -17.51
N ASP A 149 0.52 8.58 -17.74
CA ASP A 149 -0.63 8.55 -16.85
C ASP A 149 -1.18 7.12 -16.70
N GLY A 150 -1.24 6.64 -15.46
CA GLY A 150 -1.76 5.31 -15.14
C GLY A 150 -0.81 4.15 -15.46
N ILE A 151 0.43 4.41 -15.90
CA ILE A 151 1.39 3.35 -16.26
C ILE A 151 2.84 3.71 -15.93
N LEU A 152 3.55 2.76 -15.32
CA LEU A 152 4.98 2.80 -15.13
C LEU A 152 5.59 1.44 -15.52
N VAL A 153 6.61 1.47 -16.37
CA VAL A 153 7.43 0.32 -16.71
C VAL A 153 8.82 0.54 -16.17
N THR A 154 9.27 -0.40 -15.35
CA THR A 154 10.63 -0.44 -14.81
C THR A 154 11.31 -1.74 -15.20
N LYS A 155 12.64 -1.75 -15.06
CA LYS A 155 13.49 -2.90 -15.35
C LYS A 155 14.49 -3.09 -14.22
N LEU A 156 14.77 -4.34 -13.89
CA LEU A 156 15.86 -4.75 -13.03
C LEU A 156 16.60 -5.90 -13.72
N ARG A 157 17.84 -5.66 -14.17
CA ARG A 157 18.63 -6.62 -14.96
C ARG A 157 17.89 -7.07 -16.24
N SER A 158 17.37 -8.30 -16.29
CA SER A 158 16.60 -8.87 -17.41
C SER A 158 15.09 -8.83 -17.19
N ASP A 159 14.65 -8.50 -15.97
CA ASP A 159 13.25 -8.60 -15.57
C ASP A 159 12.57 -7.24 -15.74
N PHE A 160 11.31 -7.28 -16.18
CA PHE A 160 10.48 -6.09 -16.32
C PHE A 160 9.38 -6.08 -15.28
N SER A 161 9.04 -4.90 -14.79
CA SER A 161 7.87 -4.67 -13.93
C SER A 161 6.98 -3.59 -14.54
N ILE A 162 5.73 -3.95 -14.84
CA ILE A 162 4.72 -3.07 -15.45
C ILE A 162 3.65 -2.81 -14.40
N LEU A 163 3.65 -1.60 -13.82
CA LEU A 163 2.62 -1.12 -12.92
C LEU A 163 1.57 -0.33 -13.71
N LEU A 164 0.32 -0.75 -13.60
CA LEU A 164 -0.85 -0.12 -14.19
C LEU A 164 -1.79 0.31 -13.05
N TYR A 165 -2.34 1.50 -13.13
CA TYR A 165 -3.32 2.00 -12.16
C TYR A 165 -4.34 2.87 -12.87
N ASP A 166 -5.54 2.94 -12.29
CA ASP A 166 -6.59 3.83 -12.78
C ASP A 166 -6.13 5.30 -12.67
N PRO A 167 -5.91 6.05 -13.78
CA PRO A 167 -5.35 7.40 -13.76
C PRO A 167 -6.38 8.47 -13.28
N PHE A 168 -7.30 8.08 -12.42
CA PHE A 168 -8.45 8.86 -12.00
C PHE A 168 -8.08 10.28 -11.57
N GLU A 169 -8.61 11.28 -12.28
CA GLU A 169 -8.47 12.69 -11.91
C GLU A 169 -9.30 13.02 -10.66
N GLU A 170 -8.70 13.78 -9.74
CA GLU A 170 -9.33 14.27 -8.50
C GLU A 170 -10.67 15.00 -8.75
N ARG A 171 -10.84 15.59 -9.94
CA ARG A 171 -12.07 16.29 -10.39
C ARG A 171 -13.31 15.38 -10.43
N SER A 172 -13.12 14.07 -10.57
CA SER A 172 -14.20 13.10 -10.65
C SER A 172 -14.72 12.62 -9.30
N LEU A 173 -14.12 13.01 -8.16
CA LEU A 173 -14.72 12.83 -6.83
C LEU A 173 -16.00 13.68 -6.63
N HIS A 174 -16.10 14.79 -7.37
CA HIS A 174 -17.20 15.76 -7.28
C HIS A 174 -18.24 15.64 -8.40
N HIS A 175 -17.98 14.82 -9.42
CA HIS A 175 -18.90 14.59 -10.52
C HIS A 175 -19.66 13.28 -10.29
N ALA A 176 -20.99 13.33 -10.29
CA ALA A 176 -21.90 12.21 -10.06
C ALA A 176 -21.92 11.15 -11.18
N GLY A 177 -20.81 10.98 -11.92
CA GLY A 177 -20.61 9.88 -12.85
C GLY A 177 -20.03 8.68 -12.10
N SER A 178 -20.55 7.48 -12.35
CA SER A 178 -19.91 6.25 -11.88
C SER A 178 -18.47 6.24 -12.40
N PRO A 179 -17.46 6.04 -11.54
CA PRO A 179 -16.08 6.02 -11.98
C PRO A 179 -15.92 4.90 -13.02
N SER A 180 -15.35 5.24 -14.18
CA SER A 180 -15.06 4.28 -15.25
C SER A 180 -13.62 3.83 -15.09
N GLY A 181 -13.37 2.52 -15.08
CA GLY A 181 -12.02 1.98 -15.00
C GLY A 181 -11.17 2.32 -16.22
N ALA A 182 -9.93 1.82 -16.24
CA ALA A 182 -8.96 2.11 -17.30
C ALA A 182 -8.73 0.89 -18.21
N ALA A 183 -8.41 1.15 -19.49
CA ALA A 183 -8.03 0.12 -20.44
C ALA A 183 -6.68 0.46 -21.07
N PHE A 184 -5.79 -0.52 -21.11
CA PHE A 184 -4.43 -0.39 -21.63
C PHE A 184 -4.20 -1.40 -22.75
N THR A 185 -3.54 -0.94 -23.81
CA THR A 185 -3.03 -1.78 -24.89
C THR A 185 -1.52 -1.63 -24.92
N LEU A 186 -0.83 -2.67 -24.47
CA LEU A 186 0.63 -2.71 -24.43
C LEU A 186 1.14 -3.39 -25.68
N LYS A 187 1.93 -2.65 -26.47
CA LYS A 187 2.58 -3.16 -27.67
C LYS A 187 4.08 -3.32 -27.40
N PHE A 188 4.59 -4.53 -27.59
CA PHE A 188 6.00 -4.84 -27.37
C PHE A 188 6.77 -4.70 -28.68
N ALA A 189 7.67 -3.72 -28.75
CA ALA A 189 8.52 -3.47 -29.91
C ALA A 189 9.83 -4.27 -29.81
N SER A 190 10.12 -5.04 -30.87
CA SER A 190 11.28 -5.91 -31.11
C SER A 190 11.95 -6.58 -29.92
N ALA A 191 11.70 -7.87 -29.76
CA ALA A 191 12.60 -8.74 -29.02
C ALA A 191 12.69 -10.09 -29.75
N PRO A 192 13.89 -10.67 -29.95
CA PRO A 192 13.98 -12.09 -30.34
C PRO A 192 13.11 -12.90 -29.37
N HIS A 193 12.50 -13.98 -29.86
CA HIS A 193 11.54 -14.80 -29.10
C HIS A 193 11.98 -14.94 -27.63
N ASN A 194 11.24 -14.29 -26.74
CA ASN A 194 11.55 -14.24 -25.32
C ASN A 194 10.34 -14.77 -24.56
N GLN A 195 10.60 -15.72 -23.69
CA GLN A 195 9.59 -16.28 -22.82
C GLN A 195 9.74 -15.66 -21.43
N TYR A 196 8.63 -15.26 -20.85
CA TYR A 196 8.60 -14.70 -19.50
C TYR A 196 7.67 -15.51 -18.61
N GLN A 197 8.14 -15.79 -17.39
CA GLN A 197 7.23 -16.13 -16.30
C GLN A 197 6.61 -14.83 -15.78
N VAL A 198 5.29 -14.77 -15.75
CA VAL A 198 4.53 -13.61 -15.31
C VAL A 198 3.96 -13.86 -13.92
N THR A 199 4.24 -12.95 -12.99
CA THR A 199 3.52 -12.83 -11.73
C THR A 199 2.66 -11.57 -11.79
N GLN A 200 1.34 -11.74 -11.74
CA GLN A 200 0.38 -10.66 -11.68
C GLN A 200 -0.07 -10.45 -10.23
N ILE A 201 0.02 -9.22 -9.72
CA ILE A 201 -0.52 -8.81 -8.43
C ILE A 201 -1.59 -7.74 -8.68
N SER A 202 -2.84 -7.98 -8.27
CA SER A 202 -3.97 -7.08 -8.53
C SER A 202 -4.62 -6.60 -7.23
N LEU A 203 -4.83 -5.28 -7.16
CA LEU A 203 -5.61 -4.60 -6.13
C LEU A 203 -6.92 -4.13 -6.77
N ASN A 204 -8.05 -4.54 -6.20
CA ASN A 204 -9.38 -4.16 -6.67
C ASN A 204 -10.31 -3.90 -5.48
N SER A 205 -11.40 -3.17 -5.73
CA SER A 205 -12.34 -2.73 -4.69
C SER A 205 -13.06 -3.88 -4.02
N GLU A 206 -13.34 -4.96 -4.75
CA GLU A 206 -14.09 -6.13 -4.27
C GLU A 206 -13.38 -6.87 -3.13
N LYS A 207 -12.05 -6.84 -3.12
CA LYS A 207 -11.21 -7.48 -2.09
C LYS A 207 -10.67 -6.50 -1.06
N SER A 208 -11.09 -5.24 -1.06
CA SER A 208 -10.61 -4.27 -0.05
C SER A 208 -11.10 -4.60 1.36
N LEU A 209 -10.31 -4.22 2.37
CA LEU A 209 -10.70 -4.33 3.78
C LEU A 209 -12.07 -3.66 4.03
N PHE A 210 -12.27 -2.46 3.50
CA PHE A 210 -13.56 -1.75 3.56
C PHE A 210 -14.73 -2.58 3.00
N GLN A 211 -14.56 -3.23 1.85
CA GLN A 211 -15.62 -4.01 1.22
C GLN A 211 -15.97 -5.26 2.06
N HIS A 212 -14.98 -5.93 2.65
CA HIS A 212 -15.22 -7.05 3.56
C HIS A 212 -15.94 -6.60 4.84
N LEU A 213 -15.52 -5.48 5.43
CA LEU A 213 -16.19 -4.90 6.60
C LEU A 213 -17.64 -4.51 6.29
N LYS A 214 -17.87 -3.92 5.12
CA LYS A 214 -19.22 -3.60 4.63
C LYS A 214 -20.07 -4.87 4.49
N ASN A 215 -19.52 -5.95 3.95
CA ASN A 215 -20.21 -7.24 3.82
C ASN A 215 -20.55 -7.85 5.19
N LEU A 216 -19.70 -7.63 6.20
CA LEU A 216 -19.95 -8.00 7.60
C LEU A 216 -20.86 -7.00 8.34
N ARG A 217 -21.36 -5.96 7.67
CA ARG A 217 -22.18 -4.87 8.23
C ARG A 217 -21.47 -4.09 9.34
N PHE A 218 -20.17 -3.89 9.21
CA PHE A 218 -19.32 -3.11 10.13
C PHE A 218 -19.51 -3.54 11.59
N PRO A 219 -19.13 -4.79 11.94
CA PRO A 219 -19.31 -5.31 13.29
C PRO A 219 -18.55 -4.43 14.30
N LYS A 220 -19.18 -4.18 15.45
CA LYS A 220 -18.59 -3.34 16.51
C LYS A 220 -17.35 -3.97 17.15
N ASN A 221 -17.32 -5.29 17.24
CA ASN A 221 -16.24 -6.06 17.82
C ASN A 221 -15.81 -7.14 16.82
N LEU A 222 -14.50 -7.32 16.66
CA LEU A 222 -13.90 -8.41 15.90
C LEU A 222 -12.91 -9.11 16.81
N ASP A 223 -12.97 -10.44 16.85
CA ASP A 223 -11.98 -11.22 17.56
C ASP A 223 -10.71 -11.39 16.71
N ARG A 224 -9.65 -11.94 17.32
CA ARG A 224 -8.36 -12.16 16.63
C ARG A 224 -8.49 -13.09 15.42
N SER A 225 -9.41 -14.04 15.47
CA SER A 225 -9.62 -14.99 14.38
C SER A 225 -10.30 -14.32 13.19
N ASP A 226 -11.24 -13.42 13.44
CA ASP A 226 -11.94 -12.64 12.42
C ASP A 226 -11.00 -11.61 11.78
N ILE A 227 -10.19 -10.92 12.58
CA ILE A 227 -9.15 -10.01 12.05
C ILE A 227 -8.20 -10.76 11.12
N ARG A 228 -7.76 -11.97 11.50
CA ARG A 228 -6.86 -12.76 10.64
C ARG A 228 -7.54 -13.19 9.34
N ARG A 229 -8.81 -13.59 9.39
CA ARG A 229 -9.59 -13.92 8.18
C ARG A 229 -9.77 -12.70 7.29
N LEU A 230 -10.02 -11.53 7.88
CA LEU A 230 -10.14 -10.26 7.16
C LEU A 230 -8.82 -9.87 6.48
N ASP A 231 -7.69 -9.94 7.18
CA ASP A 231 -6.37 -9.65 6.58
C ASP A 231 -6.06 -10.59 5.40
N GLN A 232 -6.38 -11.88 5.54
CA GLN A 232 -6.23 -12.86 4.46
C GLN A 232 -7.17 -12.58 3.28
N ALA A 233 -8.44 -12.28 3.55
CA ALA A 233 -9.43 -11.97 2.52
C ALA A 233 -9.14 -10.64 1.81
N ALA A 234 -8.49 -9.70 2.52
CA ALA A 234 -8.11 -8.39 2.01
C ALA A 234 -6.78 -8.38 1.23
N ALA A 235 -6.10 -9.53 1.15
CA ALA A 235 -4.84 -9.63 0.43
C ALA A 235 -5.01 -9.44 -1.09
N PRO A 236 -3.98 -8.91 -1.79
CA PRO A 236 -3.97 -8.79 -3.24
C PRO A 236 -4.19 -10.13 -3.92
N GLU A 237 -4.85 -10.09 -5.07
CA GLU A 237 -4.94 -11.27 -5.92
C GLU A 237 -3.61 -11.51 -6.63
N VAL A 238 -3.07 -12.72 -6.48
CA VAL A 238 -1.83 -13.14 -7.13
C VAL A 238 -2.13 -14.26 -8.13
N ALA A 239 -1.71 -14.06 -9.37
CA ALA A 239 -1.83 -15.04 -10.44
C ALA A 239 -0.47 -15.26 -11.12
N PHE A 240 -0.24 -16.49 -11.60
CA PHE A 240 0.98 -16.88 -12.29
C PHE A 240 0.63 -17.38 -13.69
N SER A 241 1.39 -16.96 -14.68
CA SER A 241 1.22 -17.39 -16.07
C SER A 241 2.55 -17.32 -16.83
N PHE A 242 2.52 -17.74 -18.10
CA PHE A 242 3.61 -17.54 -19.04
C PHE A 242 3.19 -16.56 -20.13
N LEU A 243 4.15 -15.80 -20.63
CA LEU A 243 3.97 -14.88 -21.74
C LEU A 243 5.10 -15.09 -22.75
N ASP A 244 4.73 -15.57 -23.93
CA ASP A 244 5.62 -15.61 -25.09
C ASP A 244 5.51 -14.28 -25.83
N LEU A 245 6.59 -13.52 -25.85
CA LEU A 245 6.65 -12.26 -26.59
C LEU A 245 7.36 -12.48 -27.93
N TYR A 246 6.60 -12.22 -28.99
CA TYR A 246 7.05 -12.08 -30.37
C TYR A 246 7.06 -10.60 -30.76
N ASP A 247 7.72 -10.27 -31.87
CA ASP A 247 7.61 -8.96 -32.50
C ASP A 247 6.14 -8.56 -32.66
N GLU A 248 5.81 -7.33 -32.26
CA GLU A 248 4.47 -6.75 -32.37
C GLU A 248 3.40 -7.42 -31.49
N SER A 249 3.79 -8.19 -30.47
CA SER A 249 2.84 -8.75 -29.50
C SER A 249 2.05 -7.65 -28.81
N ILE A 250 0.74 -7.89 -28.66
CA ILE A 250 -0.20 -6.97 -28.02
C ILE A 250 -0.80 -7.64 -26.78
N LEU A 251 -0.71 -6.95 -25.65
CA LEU A 251 -1.36 -7.34 -24.41
C LEU A 251 -2.41 -6.29 -24.04
N ASN A 252 -3.67 -6.71 -23.99
CA ASN A 252 -4.78 -5.87 -23.57
C ASN A 252 -5.11 -6.11 -22.11
N ILE A 253 -5.21 -5.05 -21.32
CA ILE A 253 -5.46 -5.11 -19.88
C ILE A 253 -6.53 -4.10 -19.52
N SER A 254 -7.59 -4.55 -18.88
CA SER A 254 -8.60 -3.69 -18.27
C SER A 254 -8.43 -3.66 -16.76
N LEU A 255 -8.64 -2.49 -16.17
CA LEU A 255 -8.70 -2.24 -14.74
C LEU A 255 -10.11 -1.78 -14.38
N ASN A 256 -10.61 -2.29 -13.24
CA ASN A 256 -11.80 -1.72 -12.62
C ASN A 256 -11.46 -0.33 -12.03
N PRO A 257 -12.47 0.50 -11.72
CA PRO A 257 -12.26 1.76 -11.03
C PRO A 257 -11.42 1.62 -9.76
N TYR A 258 -10.55 2.60 -9.52
CA TYR A 258 -9.65 2.67 -8.38
C TYR A 258 -8.67 1.50 -8.23
N SER A 259 -8.54 0.64 -9.24
CA SER A 259 -7.72 -0.55 -9.18
C SER A 259 -6.28 -0.29 -9.60
N ALA A 260 -5.38 -1.15 -9.14
CA ALA A 260 -3.98 -1.18 -9.57
C ALA A 260 -3.55 -2.62 -9.83
N LYS A 261 -2.62 -2.80 -10.77
CA LYS A 261 -2.11 -4.10 -11.18
C LYS A 261 -0.63 -4.01 -11.49
N LEU A 262 0.16 -4.91 -10.92
CA LEU A 262 1.58 -5.08 -11.21
C LEU A 262 1.79 -6.39 -11.96
N LEU A 263 2.46 -6.33 -13.11
CA LEU A 263 2.98 -7.49 -13.83
C LEU A 263 4.49 -7.55 -13.66
N ILE A 264 4.99 -8.61 -13.06
CA ILE A 264 6.43 -8.89 -12.96
C ILE A 264 6.74 -9.96 -14.01
N LEU A 265 7.52 -9.59 -15.02
CA LEU A 265 7.93 -10.44 -16.13
C LEU A 265 9.38 -10.86 -15.88
N LYS A 266 9.57 -12.11 -15.47
CA LYS A 266 10.90 -12.71 -15.28
C LYS A 266 11.32 -13.44 -16.54
N HIS A 267 12.48 -13.08 -17.08
CA HIS A 267 13.03 -13.72 -18.27
C HIS A 267 13.41 -15.19 -17.97
N LEU A 268 13.15 -16.08 -18.93
CA LEU A 268 13.41 -17.53 -18.84
C LEU A 268 14.66 -17.95 -19.63
#